data_AF-A0A7V3FKK8-F1
#
_entry.id   AF-A0A7V3FKK8-F1
#
_cell.length_a   1.000
_cell.length_b   1.000
_cell.length_c   1.000
_cell.angle_alpha   90.00
_cell.angle_beta   90.00
_cell.angle_gamma   90.00
#
_symmetry.space_group_name_H-M   'P 1'
#
loop_
_entity.id
_entity.type
_entity.pdbx_description
1 polymer ?
#
loop_
_entity_poly.entity_id
_entity_poly.type
_entity_poly.pdbx_seq_one_letter_code
_entity_poly.pdbx_strand_id
1 'polypeptide(L)'
;PSYDVRTAVDGLTALSQVREDPPDLVILDIMMPGMSGIEVCRQIRESNPEHPIQVLMLSAKDSQADRRRALEYGANDYVTKPFHIASLVRKIQYMFEKQGI
;
A
#
# COMPACT_ATOMS: atom_id res chain seq x y z
N PRO A 1 5.80 17.78 7.78
CA PRO A 1 4.91 17.48 6.63
C PRO A 1 3.51 17.10 7.13
N SER A 2 2.47 17.76 6.60
CA SER A 2 1.07 17.33 6.78
C SER A 2 0.71 16.37 5.65
N TYR A 3 0.12 15.23 5.97
CA TYR A 3 -0.46 14.30 5.00
C TYR A 3 -1.97 14.48 4.98
N ASP A 4 -2.58 14.49 3.79
CA ASP A 4 -4.01 14.25 3.68
C ASP A 4 -4.26 12.74 3.71
N VAL A 5 -5.11 12.30 4.62
CA VAL A 5 -5.29 10.87 4.93
C VAL A 5 -6.76 10.51 4.82
N ARG A 6 -7.04 9.56 3.94
CA ARG A 6 -8.35 8.94 3.77
C ARG A 6 -8.27 7.46 4.16
N THR A 7 -9.36 6.92 4.69
CA THR A 7 -9.44 5.53 5.15
C THR A 7 -10.49 4.74 4.39
N ALA A 8 -10.16 3.49 4.07
CA ALA A 8 -11.10 2.50 3.56
C ALA A 8 -11.14 1.29 4.50
N VAL A 9 -12.33 0.74 4.71
CA VAL A 9 -12.55 -0.40 5.62
C VAL A 9 -12.34 -1.76 4.96
N ASP A 10 -12.33 -1.80 3.62
CA ASP A 10 -12.14 -3.00 2.82
C ASP A 10 -11.56 -2.69 1.44
N GLY A 11 -11.22 -3.74 0.69
CA GLY A 11 -10.62 -3.63 -0.64
C GLY A 11 -11.52 -3.00 -1.69
N LEU A 12 -12.84 -3.24 -1.66
CA LEU A 12 -13.77 -2.68 -2.63
C LEU A 12 -13.91 -1.16 -2.46
N THR A 13 -14.03 -0.71 -1.22
CA THR A 13 -14.07 0.70 -0.85
C THR A 13 -12.76 1.38 -1.22
N ALA A 14 -11.61 0.75 -0.95
CA ALA A 14 -10.30 1.27 -1.33
C ALA A 14 -10.16 1.46 -2.84
N LEU A 15 -10.55 0.45 -3.64
CA LEU A 15 -10.51 0.52 -5.10
C LEU A 15 -11.49 1.55 -5.67
N SER A 16 -12.64 1.78 -5.02
CA SER A 16 -13.55 2.85 -5.40
C SER A 16 -12.91 4.22 -5.17
N GLN A 17 -12.36 4.45 -3.98
CA GLN A 17 -11.71 5.72 -3.61
C GLN A 17 -10.49 6.02 -4.48
N VAL A 18 -9.64 5.03 -4.75
CA VAL A 18 -8.47 5.17 -5.62
C VAL A 18 -8.85 5.54 -7.05
N ARG A 19 -9.98 5.02 -7.56
CA ARG A 19 -10.46 5.35 -8.91
C ARG A 19 -11.06 6.75 -9.00
N GLU A 20 -11.72 7.20 -7.94
CA GLU A 20 -12.38 8.51 -7.91
C GLU A 20 -11.36 9.64 -7.71
N ASP A 21 -10.40 9.45 -6.80
CA ASP A 21 -9.39 10.44 -6.45
C ASP A 21 -8.07 9.73 -6.05
N PRO A 22 -7.20 9.44 -7.05
CA PRO A 22 -5.96 8.68 -6.87
C PRO A 22 -5.01 9.30 -5.83
N PRO A 23 -4.61 8.57 -4.78
CA PRO A 23 -3.62 9.06 -3.82
C PRO A 23 -2.18 8.83 -4.32
N ASP A 24 -1.22 9.56 -3.74
CA ASP A 24 0.21 9.32 -3.99
C ASP A 24 0.69 7.99 -3.37
N LEU A 25 0.10 7.59 -2.24
CA LEU A 25 0.47 6.38 -1.50
C LEU A 25 -0.75 5.69 -0.87
N VAL A 26 -0.78 4.37 -0.98
CA VAL A 26 -1.74 3.48 -0.31
C VAL A 26 -0.99 2.62 0.69
N ILE A 27 -1.46 2.65 1.94
CA ILE A 27 -1.05 1.71 2.99
C ILE A 27 -2.11 0.61 3.05
N LEU A 28 -1.72 -0.65 2.84
CA LEU A 28 -2.65 -1.72 2.56
C LEU A 28 -2.44 -2.94 3.44
N ASP A 29 -3.47 -3.37 4.17
CA ASP A 29 -3.42 -4.65 4.89
C ASP A 29 -3.53 -5.83 3.92
N ILE A 30 -2.69 -6.85 4.08
CA ILE A 30 -2.82 -8.09 3.30
C ILE A 30 -4.03 -8.90 3.75
N MET A 31 -4.26 -9.00 5.06
CA MET A 31 -5.31 -9.85 5.61
C MET A 31 -6.58 -9.03 5.86
N MET A 32 -7.42 -8.94 4.82
CA MET A 32 -8.74 -8.32 4.88
C MET A 32 -9.84 -9.32 4.52
N PRO A 33 -11.06 -9.20 5.09
CA PRO A 33 -12.19 -10.02 4.68
C PRO A 33 -12.61 -9.70 3.24
N GLY A 34 -13.09 -10.72 2.52
CA GLY A 34 -13.56 -10.59 1.14
C GLY A 34 -12.41 -10.55 0.12
N MET A 35 -11.70 -9.43 0.03
CA MET A 35 -10.61 -9.23 -0.93
C MET A 35 -9.27 -9.03 -0.22
N SER A 36 -8.27 -9.82 -0.59
CA SER A 36 -6.90 -9.70 -0.08
C SER A 36 -6.26 -8.38 -0.52
N GLY A 37 -5.42 -7.78 0.33
CA GLY A 37 -4.62 -6.62 -0.06
C GLY A 37 -3.71 -6.87 -1.26
N ILE A 38 -3.30 -8.12 -1.50
CA ILE A 38 -2.53 -8.46 -2.71
C ILE A 38 -3.36 -8.23 -3.97
N GLU A 39 -4.63 -8.62 -3.93
CA GLU A 39 -5.56 -8.47 -5.06
C GLU A 39 -5.89 -6.99 -5.30
N VAL A 40 -6.08 -6.22 -4.23
CA VAL A 40 -6.23 -4.75 -4.31
C VAL A 40 -4.99 -4.11 -4.93
N CYS A 41 -3.78 -4.48 -4.49
CA CYS A 41 -2.53 -3.98 -5.05
C CYS A 41 -2.44 -4.25 -6.56
N ARG A 42 -2.77 -5.47 -7.01
CA ARG A 42 -2.79 -5.84 -8.42
C ARG A 42 -3.75 -4.94 -9.22
N GLN A 43 -4.98 -4.74 -8.75
CA GLN A 43 -5.97 -3.91 -9.44
C GLN A 43 -5.59 -2.42 -9.47
N ILE A 44 -4.96 -1.90 -8.41
CA ILE A 44 -4.40 -0.54 -8.41
C ILE A 44 -3.35 -0.38 -9.53
N ARG A 45 -2.47 -1.37 -9.70
CA ARG A 45 -1.45 -1.36 -10.76
C ARG A 45 -2.04 -1.39 -12.16
N GLU A 46 -3.08 -2.20 -12.36
CA GLU A 46 -3.73 -2.33 -13.67
C GLU A 46 -4.53 -1.09 -14.07
N SER A 47 -5.09 -0.37 -13.09
CA SER A 47 -5.89 0.83 -13.34
C SER A 47 -5.08 2.12 -13.48
N ASN A 48 -3.83 2.16 -12.99
CA ASN A 48 -2.99 3.36 -12.99
C ASN A 48 -1.61 3.10 -13.63
N PRO A 49 -1.55 2.73 -14.93
CA PRO A 49 -0.29 2.38 -15.58
C PRO A 49 0.66 3.58 -15.77
N GLU A 50 0.13 4.79 -15.91
CA GLU A 50 0.91 6.00 -16.20
C GLU A 50 1.34 6.77 -14.94
N HIS A 51 0.62 6.59 -13.82
CA HIS A 51 0.92 7.22 -12.52
C HIS A 51 0.99 6.14 -11.44
N PRO A 52 2.18 5.57 -11.18
CA PRO A 52 2.31 4.44 -10.28
C PRO A 52 2.14 4.88 -8.82
N ILE A 53 0.90 4.83 -8.33
CA ILE A 53 0.53 4.99 -6.91
C ILE A 53 1.46 4.14 -6.06
N GLN A 54 2.08 4.70 -5.02
CA GLN A 54 2.94 3.92 -4.14
C GLN A 54 2.10 2.96 -3.29
N VAL A 55 2.47 1.69 -3.21
CA VAL A 55 1.77 0.70 -2.38
C VAL A 55 2.72 0.18 -1.31
N LEU A 56 2.41 0.50 -0.06
CA LEU A 56 3.07 0.01 1.13
C LEU A 56 2.22 -1.09 1.78
N MET A 57 2.69 -2.33 1.73
CA MET A 57 1.98 -3.45 2.34
C MET A 57 2.23 -3.49 3.84
N LEU A 58 1.16 -3.62 4.62
CA LEU A 58 1.16 -3.86 6.06
C LEU A 58 0.60 -5.24 6.35
N SER A 59 1.29 -6.07 7.13
CA SER A 59 0.80 -7.44 7.37
C SER A 59 1.39 -8.05 8.63
N ALA A 60 0.63 -8.96 9.26
CA ALA A 60 1.13 -9.78 10.36
C ALA A 60 2.05 -10.93 9.90
N LYS A 61 2.11 -11.21 8.58
CA LYS A 61 3.02 -12.20 8.02
C LYS A 61 4.43 -11.62 7.98
N ASP A 62 5.43 -12.37 8.43
CA ASP A 62 6.81 -11.88 8.56
C ASP A 62 7.83 -12.71 7.76
N SER A 63 7.38 -13.76 7.08
CA SER A 63 8.28 -14.62 6.33
C SER A 63 8.88 -13.89 5.12
N GLN A 64 10.13 -14.21 4.79
CA GLN A 64 10.76 -13.68 3.57
C GLN A 64 9.99 -14.06 2.29
N ALA A 65 9.28 -15.19 2.31
CA ALA A 65 8.44 -15.61 1.18
C ALA A 65 7.19 -14.74 1.02
N ASP A 66 6.58 -14.28 2.11
CA ASP A 66 5.45 -13.35 2.06
C ASP A 66 5.88 -11.97 1.59
N ARG A 67 7.03 -11.49 2.09
CA ARG A 67 7.61 -10.22 1.63
C ARG A 67 7.95 -10.24 0.14
N ARG A 68 8.59 -11.30 -0.35
CA ARG A 68 8.89 -11.45 -1.80
C ARG A 68 7.62 -11.45 -2.64
N ARG A 69 6.62 -12.24 -2.25
CA ARG A 69 5.34 -12.29 -2.96
C ARG A 69 4.69 -10.93 -3.04
N ALA A 70 4.62 -10.18 -1.93
CA ALA A 70 4.05 -8.84 -1.93
C ALA A 70 4.73 -7.91 -2.96
N LEU A 71 6.06 -7.95 -3.07
CA LEU A 71 6.81 -7.17 -4.05
C LEU A 71 6.58 -7.66 -5.50
N GLU A 72 6.51 -8.97 -5.72
CA GLU A 72 6.18 -9.56 -7.03
C GLU A 72 4.79 -9.14 -7.53
N TYR A 73 3.83 -8.94 -6.62
CA TYR A 73 2.49 -8.44 -6.94
C TYR A 73 2.41 -6.90 -7.08
N GLY A 74 3.56 -6.23 -7.11
CA GLY A 74 3.66 -4.81 -7.41
C GLY A 74 3.63 -3.89 -6.18
N ALA A 75 3.78 -4.39 -4.95
CA ALA A 75 4.02 -3.51 -3.81
C ALA A 75 5.41 -2.85 -3.95
N ASN A 76 5.52 -1.58 -3.54
CA ASN A 76 6.81 -0.90 -3.51
C ASN A 76 7.62 -1.29 -2.28
N ASP A 77 6.94 -1.55 -1.16
CA ASP A 77 7.58 -1.93 0.09
C ASP A 77 6.61 -2.69 1.02
N TYR A 78 7.14 -3.16 2.13
CA TYR A 78 6.48 -4.03 3.09
C TYR A 78 6.87 -3.68 4.53
N VAL A 79 5.90 -3.66 5.43
CA VAL A 79 6.07 -3.50 6.88
C VAL A 79 5.29 -4.56 7.63
N THR A 80 5.98 -5.24 8.54
CA THR A 80 5.39 -6.28 9.39
C THR A 80 4.74 -5.68 10.64
N LYS A 81 3.60 -6.24 11.08
CA LYS A 81 2.97 -5.96 12.37
C LYS A 81 3.56 -6.86 13.46
N PRO A 82 3.80 -6.36 14.70
CA PRO A 82 3.67 -4.97 15.12
C PRO A 82 4.80 -4.08 14.60
N PHE A 83 4.53 -2.79 14.40
CA PHE A 83 5.49 -1.80 13.93
C PHE A 83 5.52 -0.56 14.83
N HIS A 84 6.65 0.14 14.81
CA HIS A 84 6.75 1.47 15.43
C HIS A 84 6.27 2.55 14.45
N ILE A 85 5.42 3.47 14.92
CA ILE A 85 4.91 4.59 14.13
C ILE A 85 6.04 5.42 13.51
N ALA A 86 7.11 5.70 14.26
CA ALA A 86 8.26 6.43 13.75
C ALA A 86 8.93 5.73 12.56
N SER A 87 9.00 4.39 12.57
CA SER A 87 9.56 3.60 11.47
C SER A 87 8.63 3.60 10.25
N LEU A 88 7.32 3.53 10.46
CA LEU A 88 6.33 3.63 9.39
C LEU A 88 6.39 5.00 8.70
N VAL A 89 6.41 6.09 9.47
CA VAL A 89 6.50 7.46 8.95
C VAL A 89 7.78 7.67 8.16
N ARG A 90 8.94 7.19 8.65
CA ARG A 90 10.20 7.28 7.91
C ARG A 90 10.16 6.54 6.57
N LYS A 91 9.49 5.39 6.52
CA LYS A 91 9.36 4.63 5.29
C LYS A 91 8.46 5.34 4.28
N ILE A 92 7.35 5.94 4.75
CA ILE A 92 6.48 6.77 3.91
C ILE A 92 7.26 7.96 3.31
N GLN A 93 8.04 8.66 4.13
CA GLN A 93 8.89 9.77 3.68
C GLN A 93 9.88 9.32 2.60
N TYR A 94 10.59 8.21 2.86
CA TYR A 94 11.52 7.64 1.89
C TYR A 94 10.85 7.25 0.56
N MET A 95 9.61 6.75 0.60
CA MET A 95 8.86 6.38 -0.61
C MET A 95 8.48 7.61 -1.44
N PHE A 96 8.07 8.72 -0.80
CA PHE A 96 7.80 9.98 -1.49
C PHE A 96 9.07 10.58 -2.11
N GLU A 97 10.16 10.65 -1.34
CA GLU A 97 11.46 11.13 -1.83
C GLU A 97 11.92 10.37 -3.09
N LYS A 98 11.69 9.05 -3.14
CA LYS A 98 12.07 8.21 -4.28
C LYS A 98 11.21 8.43 -5.53
N GLN A 99 10.00 8.96 -5.37
CA GLN A 99 9.14 9.39 -6.49
C GLN A 99 9.38 10.84 -6.92
N GLY A 100 10.18 11.61 -6.18
CA GLY A 100 10.38 13.03 -6.45
C GLY A 100 9.17 13.89 -6.05
N ILE A 101 8.37 13.40 -5.09
CA ILE A 101 7.20 14.07 -4.52
C ILE A 101 7.53 14.53 -3.10
#